data_AF-X0Z6L3-F1
#
_entry.id   AF-X0Z6L3-F1
#
_cell.length_a   1.000
_cell.length_b   1.000
_cell.length_c   1.000
_cell.angle_alpha   90.00
_cell.angle_beta   90.00
_cell.angle_gamma   90.00
#
_symmetry.space_group_name_H-M   'P 1'
#
loop_
_entity.id
_entity.type
_entity.pdbx_description
1 polymer ?
#
loop_
_entity_poly.entity_id
_entity_poly.type
_entity_poly.pdbx_seq_one_letter_code
_entity_poly.pdbx_strand_id
1 'polypeptide(L)' 'IGVYPNNSEIHGYLVTIIYEVEILGGKLCAGDDAEEAEFFAVNQIPALAFQSHREALGEVLK' A
#
# COMPACT_ATOMS: atom_id res chain seq x y z
N ILE A 1 5.07 1.42 -9.82
CA ILE A 1 3.77 0.89 -10.29
C ILE A 1 2.99 1.98 -11.00
N GLY A 2 2.62 3.09 -10.35
CA GLY A 2 1.83 4.13 -11.02
C GLY A 2 1.55 5.37 -10.17
N VAL A 3 0.75 6.28 -10.75
CA VAL A 3 0.27 7.53 -10.13
C VAL A 3 -1.25 7.47 -10.02
N TYR A 4 -1.75 7.68 -8.81
CA TYR A 4 -3.15 7.49 -8.44
C TYR A 4 -3.71 8.79 -7.83
N PRO A 5 -4.41 9.63 -8.62
CA PRO A 5 -5.09 10.80 -8.10
C PRO A 5 -6.41 10.42 -7.40
N ASN A 6 -6.74 11.09 -6.29
CA ASN A 6 -8.00 10.89 -5.58
C ASN A 6 -8.50 12.20 -4.95
N ASN A 7 -9.82 12.40 -4.91
CA ASN A 7 -10.47 13.45 -4.12
C ASN A 7 -10.96 12.85 -2.80
N SER A 8 -10.20 13.05 -1.72
CA SER A 8 -10.62 12.67 -0.38
C SER A 8 -11.57 13.72 0.21
N GLU A 9 -12.66 13.26 0.83
CA GLU A 9 -13.59 14.14 1.54
C GLU A 9 -12.93 14.88 2.72
N ILE A 10 -11.95 14.25 3.37
CA ILE A 10 -11.30 14.76 4.59
C ILE A 10 -9.99 15.49 4.25
N HIS A 11 -9.26 15.02 3.23
CA HIS A 11 -7.90 15.50 2.93
C HIS A 11 -7.79 16.29 1.63
N GLY A 12 -8.91 16.51 0.92
CA GLY A 12 -8.92 17.21 -0.36
C GLY A 12 -8.28 16.39 -1.49
N TYR A 13 -7.71 17.08 -2.48
CA TYR A 13 -7.08 16.42 -3.63
C TYR A 13 -5.72 15.83 -3.25
N LEU A 14 -5.60 14.52 -3.41
CA LEU A 14 -4.40 13.75 -3.12
C LEU A 14 -3.85 13.13 -4.41
N VAL A 15 -2.53 13.07 -4.51
CA VAL A 15 -1.82 12.28 -5.53
C VAL A 15 -0.95 11.27 -4.82
N THR A 16 -1.24 9.98 -4.99
CA THR A 16 -0.44 8.88 -4.43
C THR A 16 0.44 8.27 -5.51
N ILE A 17 1.75 8.16 -5.27
CA ILE A 17 2.69 7.50 -6.18
C ILE A 17 3.12 6.19 -5.52
N ILE A 18 2.90 5.05 -6.20
CA ILE A 18 3.15 3.72 -5.64
C ILE A 18 4.28 3.03 -6.40
N TYR A 19 5.23 2.46 -5.65
CA TYR A 19 6.40 1.75 -6.14
C TYR A 19 6.31 0.26 -5.82
N GLU A 20 6.93 -0.55 -6.67
CA GLU A 20 7.22 -1.94 -6.39
C GLU A 20 8.69 -2.03 -6.00
N VAL A 21 8.99 -2.80 -4.96
CA VAL A 21 10.35 -2.89 -4.39
C VAL A 21 10.68 -4.33 -4.07
N GLU A 22 11.97 -4.65 -4.10
CA GLU A 22 12.51 -5.92 -3.65
C GLU A 22 13.17 -5.73 -2.28
N ILE A 23 12.89 -6.66 -1.35
CA ILE A 23 13.47 -6.63 -0.01
C ILE A 23 14.86 -7.27 -0.07
N LEU A 24 15.90 -6.46 0.14
CA LEU A 24 17.29 -6.94 0.11
C LEU A 24 17.78 -7.43 1.48
N GLY A 25 17.09 -7.09 2.57
CA GLY A 25 17.44 -7.47 3.94
C GLY A 25 16.75 -6.62 4.99
N GLY A 26 17.17 -6.76 6.25
CA GLY A 26 16.59 -6.06 7.41
C GLY A 26 15.62 -6.92 8.22
N LYS A 27 15.05 -6.33 9.28
CA LYS A 27 14.00 -6.94 10.10
C LYS A 27 12.75 -6.08 10.01
N LEU A 28 11.63 -6.68 9.62
CA LEU A 28 10.34 -6.00 9.62
C LEU A 28 9.94 -5.63 11.05
N CYS A 29 9.61 -4.37 11.26
CA CYS A 29 9.07 -3.87 12.53
C CYS A 29 8.17 -2.66 12.27
N ALA A 30 7.16 -2.49 13.12
CA ALA A 30 6.30 -1.32 13.08
C ALA A 30 7.09 -0.05 13.47
N GLY A 31 6.78 1.07 12.80
CA GLY A 31 7.34 2.39 13.09
C GLY A 31 6.47 3.19 14.05
N ASP A 32 6.64 4.51 14.07
CA ASP A 32 5.90 5.41 14.98
C ASP A 32 4.39 5.48 14.66
N ASP A 33 4.05 5.54 13.37
CA ASP A 33 2.65 5.68 12.91
C ASP A 33 1.94 4.33 12.64
N ALA A 34 2.57 3.21 12.99
CA ALA A 34 2.03 1.87 12.75
C ALA A 34 1.96 1.07 14.05
N GLU A 35 0.80 0.44 14.30
CA GLU A 35 0.65 -0.50 15.42
C GLU A 35 1.35 -1.84 15.11
N GLU A 36 1.25 -2.29 13.85
CA GLU A 36 1.73 -3.59 13.39
C GLU A 36 2.30 -3.51 11.97
N ALA A 37 3.27 -4.38 11.67
CA ALA A 37 3.83 -4.56 10.32
C ALA A 37 4.13 -6.04 10.09
N GLU A 38 3.41 -6.66 9.14
CA GLU A 38 3.53 -8.08 8.82
C GLU A 38 3.64 -8.33 7.30
N PHE A 39 4.14 -9.52 6.96
CA PHE A 39 4.07 -10.05 5.60
C PHE A 39 2.81 -10.90 5.44
N PHE A 40 2.08 -10.68 4.35
CA PHE A 40 0.89 -11.45 4.02
C PHE A 40 1.14 -12.31 2.78
N ALA A 41 0.69 -13.56 2.82
CA ALA A 41 0.55 -14.34 1.59
C ALA A 41 -0.51 -13.68 0.70
N VAL A 42 -0.38 -13.81 -0.62
CA VAL A 42 -1.27 -13.15 -1.61
C VAL A 42 -2.77 -13.44 -1.35
N ASN A 43 -3.09 -14.64 -0.88
CA ASN A 43 -4.45 -15.07 -0.56
C ASN A 43 -4.91 -14.74 0.88
N GLN A 44 -4.07 -14.05 1.67
CA GLN A 44 -4.33 -13.68 3.07
C GLN A 44 -4.18 -12.16 3.28
N ILE A 45 -4.22 -11.37 2.21
CA ILE A 45 -4.12 -9.90 2.29
C ILE A 45 -5.38 -9.35 2.98
N PRO A 46 -5.24 -8.53 4.04
CA PRO A 46 -6.37 -7.91 4.71
C PRO A 46 -7.05 -6.84 3.83
N ALA A 47 -8.22 -6.36 4.26
CA ALA A 47 -8.90 -5.28 3.56
C ALA A 47 -8.02 -4.02 3.53
N LEU A 48 -7.63 -3.60 2.33
CA LEU A 48 -6.82 -2.39 2.14
C LEU A 48 -7.69 -1.14 2.26
N ALA A 49 -7.26 -0.19 3.08
CA ALA A 49 -8.03 1.03 3.39
C ALA A 49 -8.31 1.89 2.14
N PHE A 50 -7.26 2.16 1.35
CA PHE A 50 -7.35 3.11 0.24
C PHE A 50 -7.57 2.44 -1.11
N GLN A 51 -8.38 3.08 -1.97
CA GLN A 51 -8.65 2.62 -3.33
C GLN A 51 -7.37 2.47 -4.16
N SER A 52 -6.45 3.44 -4.08
CA SER A 52 -5.17 3.40 -4.79
C SER A 52 -4.35 2.15 -4.49
N HIS A 53 -4.41 1.64 -3.26
CA HIS A 53 -3.67 0.45 -2.86
C HIS A 53 -4.29 -0.82 -3.45
N ARG A 54 -5.62 -0.90 -3.51
CA ARG A 54 -6.33 -2.02 -4.16
C ARG A 54 -6.08 -2.07 -5.66
N GLU A 55 -6.13 -0.92 -6.32
CA GLU A 55 -5.85 -0.79 -7.76
C GLU A 55 -4.40 -1.18 -8.07
N ALA A 56 -3.43 -0.62 -7.32
CA ALA A 56 -2.03 -0.94 -7.53
C ALA A 56 -1.70 -2.42 -7.27
N LEU A 57 -2.28 -3.02 -6.23
CA LEU A 57 -2.11 -4.44 -5.96
C LEU A 57 -2.67 -5.29 -7.11
N GLY A 58 -3.82 -4.91 -7.66
CA GLY A 58 -4.40 -5.56 -8.83
C GLY A 58 -3.53 -5.49 -10.08
N GLU A 59 -2.73 -4.43 -10.26
CA GLU A 59 -1.76 -4.35 -11.37
C GLU A 59 -0.54 -5.26 -11.17
N VAL A 60 -0.07 -5.42 -9.93
CA VAL A 60 1.10 -6.26 -9.60
C VAL A 60 0.77 -7.75 -9.64
N LEU A 61 -0.47 -8.14 -9.29
CA LEU A 61 -0.88 -9.55 -9.22
C LEU A 61 -1.40 -10.13 -10.54
N LYS A 62 -1.36 -9.37 -11.65
CA LYS A 62 -1.68 -9.89 -13.00
C LYS A 62 -0.58 -10.81 -13.51
#